data_AF-A0A6I6LDT5-F1
#
_entry.id   AF-A0A6I6LDT5-F1
#
_cell.length_a   1.000
_cell.length_b   1.000
_cell.length_c   1.000
_cell.angle_alpha   90.00
_cell.angle_beta   90.00
_cell.angle_gamma   90.00
#
_symmetry.space_group_name_H-M   'P 1'
#
loop_
_entity.id
_entity.type
_entity.pdbx_description
1 polymer ?
#
loop_
_entity_poly.entity_id
_entity_poly.type
_entity_poly.pdbx_seq_one_letter_code
_entity_poly.pdbx_strand_id
1 'polypeptide(L)'
;MRLWWVTSPKETPPMAVLHRIRIFHAFLALTVLAAYFSAEMGLIHAWLGYGVAALVVFRLIWALSGAPQLGLERFYPSFKDLHLKGFMTHPAISRTLLAGIALSVIGATGTGLIMDNGRALQPTSLSSFSFSGESEEREGAGREDESGEAYEEAHELLANLAIAFVILHILYLLSFKRPLARFMLFANKTSK
;
A
#
# COMPACT_ATOMS: atom_id res chain seq x y z
N MET A 1 27.16 -1.37 51.61
CA MET A 1 25.80 -1.86 51.29
C MET A 1 25.38 -1.29 49.94
N ARG A 2 24.95 -2.15 49.01
CA ARG A 2 24.53 -1.87 47.62
C ARG A 2 23.15 -1.23 47.55
N LEU A 3 22.90 -0.42 46.52
CA LEU A 3 21.61 -0.24 45.79
C LEU A 3 21.86 0.78 44.65
N TRP A 4 22.38 0.43 43.47
CA TRP A 4 21.74 -0.25 42.32
C TRP A 4 20.27 0.13 42.08
N TRP A 5 20.06 1.30 41.49
CA TRP A 5 18.87 1.61 40.68
C TRP A 5 19.30 1.73 39.22
N VAL A 6 19.40 0.59 38.54
CA VAL A 6 19.44 0.53 37.08
C VAL A 6 17.99 0.48 36.61
N THR A 7 17.50 1.58 36.05
CA THR A 7 16.23 1.59 35.33
C THR A 7 16.41 0.79 34.04
N SER A 8 15.84 -0.42 33.99
CA SER A 8 15.78 -1.19 32.75
C SER A 8 14.88 -0.47 31.73
N PRO A 9 15.35 -0.18 30.50
CA PRO A 9 14.46 0.27 29.44
C PRO A 9 13.50 -0.88 29.08
N LYS A 10 12.20 -0.56 28.95
CA LYS A 10 11.18 -1.51 28.52
C LYS A 10 11.42 -1.90 27.06
N GLU A 11 12.16 -2.99 26.84
CA GLU A 11 12.19 -3.63 25.53
C GLU A 11 10.81 -4.23 25.23
N THR A 12 10.05 -3.58 24.36
CA THR A 12 8.83 -4.18 23.81
C THR A 12 9.22 -5.39 22.95
N PRO A 13 8.59 -6.56 23.12
CA PRO A 13 8.99 -7.76 22.39
C PRO A 13 8.80 -7.59 20.87
N PRO A 14 9.68 -8.17 20.03
CA PRO A 14 9.70 -7.99 18.57
C PRO A 14 8.39 -8.44 17.87
N MET A 15 7.58 -9.27 18.53
CA MET A 15 6.31 -9.78 18.01
C MET A 15 5.22 -8.70 17.87
N ALA A 16 5.20 -7.69 18.75
CA ALA A 16 4.19 -6.64 18.70
C ALA A 16 4.36 -5.74 17.46
N VAL A 17 5.60 -5.54 17.01
CA VAL A 17 5.93 -4.70 15.85
C VAL A 17 5.47 -5.37 14.55
N LEU A 18 5.72 -6.68 14.41
CA LEU A 18 5.27 -7.45 13.24
C LEU A 18 3.74 -7.46 13.09
N HIS A 19 3.00 -7.55 14.20
CA HIS A 19 1.54 -7.49 14.19
C HIS A 19 1.01 -6.12 13.73
N ARG A 20 1.60 -5.02 14.22
CA ARG A 20 1.25 -3.65 13.80
C ARG A 20 1.48 -3.45 12.30
N ILE A 21 2.60 -3.92 11.77
CA ILE A 21 2.91 -3.83 10.33
C ILE A 21 1.86 -4.57 9.49
N ARG A 22 1.39 -5.74 9.95
CA ARG A 22 0.37 -6.52 9.24
C ARG A 22 -0.98 -5.81 9.24
N ILE A 23 -1.40 -5.27 10.38
CA ILE A 23 -2.65 -4.48 10.46
C ILE A 23 -2.55 -3.26 9.55
N PHE A 24 -1.42 -2.55 9.59
CA PHE A 24 -1.19 -1.38 8.75
C PHE A 24 -1.26 -1.74 7.26
N HIS A 25 -0.61 -2.83 6.84
CA HIS A 25 -0.67 -3.29 5.46
C HIS A 25 -2.09 -3.70 5.05
N ALA A 26 -2.83 -4.40 5.91
CA ALA A 26 -4.22 -4.76 5.65
C ALA A 26 -5.11 -3.51 5.51
N PHE A 27 -4.87 -2.49 6.34
CA PHE A 27 -5.58 -1.23 6.26
C PHE A 27 -5.26 -0.46 4.97
N LEU A 28 -3.98 -0.39 4.58
CA LEU A 28 -3.56 0.18 3.30
C LEU A 28 -4.21 -0.57 2.13
N ALA A 29 -4.16 -1.90 2.13
CA ALA A 29 -4.75 -2.73 1.08
C ALA A 29 -6.28 -2.53 0.98
N LEU A 30 -6.98 -2.48 2.10
CA LEU A 30 -8.42 -2.22 2.14
C LEU A 30 -8.76 -0.82 1.60
N THR A 31 -7.97 0.18 1.97
CA THR A 31 -8.19 1.56 1.51
C THR A 31 -7.95 1.70 0.00
N VAL A 32 -6.89 1.08 -0.54
CA VAL A 32 -6.63 1.01 -1.98
C VAL A 32 -7.78 0.31 -2.71
N LEU A 33 -8.29 -0.79 -2.16
CA LEU A 33 -9.40 -1.52 -2.76
C LEU A 33 -10.71 -0.70 -2.72
N ALA A 34 -10.96 0.00 -1.62
CA ALA A 34 -12.09 0.91 -1.51
C ALA A 34 -11.99 2.05 -2.53
N ALA A 35 -10.80 2.64 -2.70
CA ALA A 35 -10.55 3.69 -3.69
C ALA A 35 -10.80 3.21 -5.13
N TYR A 36 -10.41 1.96 -5.44
CA TYR A 36 -10.66 1.35 -6.73
C TYR A 36 -12.15 1.16 -7.01
N PHE A 37 -12.90 0.60 -6.04
CA PHE A 37 -14.35 0.43 -6.19
C PHE A 37 -15.12 1.75 -6.21
N SER A 38 -14.57 2.80 -5.60
CA SER A 38 -15.17 4.11 -5.60
C SER A 38 -14.77 4.96 -6.80
N ALA A 39 -14.04 4.44 -7.80
CA ALA A 39 -13.50 5.22 -8.92
C ALA A 39 -14.55 6.09 -9.64
N GLU A 40 -15.79 5.60 -9.77
CA GLU A 40 -16.90 6.33 -10.40
C GLU A 40 -17.54 7.38 -9.44
N MET A 41 -17.28 7.29 -8.14
CA MET A 41 -17.82 8.16 -7.11
C MET A 41 -16.87 9.34 -6.83
N GLY A 42 -16.61 10.18 -7.84
CA GLY A 42 -15.55 11.21 -7.87
C GLY A 42 -15.09 11.79 -6.52
N LEU A 43 -15.99 12.37 -5.72
CA LEU A 43 -15.62 12.95 -4.41
C LEU A 43 -15.13 11.89 -3.40
N ILE A 44 -15.81 10.75 -3.31
CA ILE A 44 -15.44 9.65 -2.43
C ILE A 44 -14.10 9.04 -2.88
N HIS A 45 -13.91 8.89 -4.19
CA HIS A 45 -12.64 8.46 -4.76
C HIS A 45 -11.49 9.40 -4.36
N ALA A 46 -11.68 10.70 -4.52
CA ALA A 46 -10.66 11.69 -4.17
C ALA A 46 -10.30 11.59 -2.68
N TRP A 47 -11.28 11.57 -1.78
CA TRP A 47 -11.06 11.41 -0.34
C TRP A 47 -10.33 10.12 0.02
N LEU A 48 -10.71 8.99 -0.60
CA LEU A 48 -10.01 7.72 -0.41
C LEU A 48 -8.58 7.77 -0.96
N GLY A 49 -8.36 8.44 -2.09
CA GLY A 49 -7.05 8.71 -2.67
C GLY A 49 -6.13 9.51 -1.73
N TYR A 50 -6.65 10.56 -1.07
CA TYR A 50 -5.94 11.28 -0.01
C TYR A 50 -5.62 10.37 1.19
N GLY A 51 -6.54 9.48 1.56
CA GLY A 51 -6.31 8.45 2.57
C GLY A 51 -5.16 7.51 2.19
N VAL A 52 -5.15 7.02 0.95
CA VAL A 52 -4.05 6.19 0.42
C VAL A 52 -2.73 6.97 0.43
N ALA A 53 -2.73 8.22 -0.02
CA ALA A 53 -1.54 9.08 0.00
C ALA A 53 -0.93 9.21 1.39
N ALA A 54 -1.75 9.51 2.40
CA ALA A 54 -1.30 9.63 3.77
C ALA A 54 -0.71 8.31 4.29
N LEU A 55 -1.36 7.17 4.02
CA LEU A 55 -0.88 5.86 4.42
C LEU A 55 0.42 5.47 3.71
N VAL A 56 0.55 5.77 2.42
CA VAL A 56 1.78 5.52 1.66
C VAL A 56 2.93 6.37 2.22
N VAL A 57 2.73 7.66 2.46
CA VAL A 57 3.75 8.52 3.07
C VAL A 57 4.17 8.01 4.43
N PHE A 58 3.20 7.67 5.30
CA PHE A 58 3.50 7.10 6.60
C PHE A 58 4.28 5.78 6.48
N ARG A 59 3.94 4.96 5.48
CA ARG A 59 4.64 3.70 5.20
C ARG A 59 6.08 3.94 4.77
N LEU A 60 6.32 4.94 3.91
CA LEU A 60 7.66 5.32 3.46
C LEU A 60 8.49 5.87 4.61
N ILE A 61 7.93 6.75 5.44
CA ILE A 61 8.60 7.26 6.64
C ILE A 61 8.99 6.10 7.54
N TRP A 62 8.08 5.16 7.84
CA TRP A 62 8.42 4.00 8.67
C TRP A 62 9.47 3.10 8.00
N ALA A 63 9.36 2.86 6.69
CA ALA A 63 10.32 2.04 5.95
C ALA A 63 11.73 2.65 5.96
N LEU A 64 11.84 3.97 5.92
CA LEU A 64 13.11 4.71 5.95
C LEU A 64 13.65 4.90 7.38
N SER A 65 12.78 5.22 8.35
CA SER A 65 13.13 5.38 9.77
C SER A 65 13.44 4.03 10.46
N GLY A 66 12.96 2.92 9.91
CA GLY A 66 13.24 1.56 10.35
C GLY A 66 14.47 0.92 9.69
N ALA A 67 15.47 1.71 9.32
CA ALA A 67 16.75 1.22 8.81
C ALA A 67 17.30 0.08 9.69
N PRO A 68 17.75 -1.06 9.16
CA PRO A 68 17.29 -1.89 8.06
C PRO A 68 16.76 -3.23 8.64
N GLN A 69 15.65 -3.21 9.39
CA GLN A 69 15.17 -4.42 10.11
C GLN A 69 14.19 -5.29 9.31
N LEU A 70 14.03 -5.03 8.01
CA LEU A 70 13.32 -5.92 7.08
C LEU A 70 14.30 -6.56 6.09
N GLY A 71 15.15 -7.44 6.62
CA GLY A 71 15.33 -8.75 5.99
C GLY A 71 16.11 -8.82 4.68
N LEU A 72 17.01 -7.87 4.37
CA LEU A 72 18.06 -8.14 3.38
C LEU A 72 19.15 -9.07 3.94
N GLU A 73 19.36 -9.08 5.27
CA GLU A 73 20.38 -9.95 5.90
C GLU A 73 19.82 -11.26 6.47
N ARG A 74 18.49 -11.40 6.67
CA ARG A 74 17.88 -12.69 7.04
C ARG A 74 17.64 -13.61 5.83
N PHE A 75 17.98 -13.13 4.63
CA PHE A 75 17.99 -13.87 3.38
C PHE A 75 19.43 -14.09 2.90
N TYR A 76 20.35 -14.42 3.82
CA TYR A 76 21.64 -15.01 3.48
C TYR A 76 21.55 -16.54 3.67
N PRO A 77 20.92 -17.32 2.76
CA PRO A 77 21.46 -18.64 2.52
C PRO A 77 22.87 -18.41 1.94
N SER A 78 23.88 -18.86 2.67
CA SER A 78 25.27 -18.90 2.20
C SER A 78 25.30 -19.26 0.72
N PHE A 79 25.82 -18.34 -0.12
CA PHE A 79 26.09 -18.56 -1.54
C PHE A 79 27.26 -19.55 -1.70
N LYS A 80 27.10 -20.78 -1.21
CA LYS A 80 28.06 -21.87 -1.40
C LYS A 80 27.48 -23.12 -2.06
N ASP A 81 26.22 -23.10 -2.49
CA ASP A 81 25.71 -24.14 -3.38
C ASP A 81 24.83 -23.57 -4.49
N LEU A 82 25.52 -22.97 -5.47
CA LEU A 82 25.02 -22.93 -6.84
C LEU A 82 25.04 -24.36 -7.39
N HIS A 83 23.92 -25.07 -7.27
CA HIS A 83 23.67 -26.23 -8.10
C HIS A 83 22.22 -26.27 -8.59
N LEU A 84 21.99 -25.55 -9.69
CA LEU A 84 21.09 -25.88 -10.80
C LEU A 84 19.86 -26.74 -10.45
N LYS A 85 18.74 -26.10 -10.08
CA LYS A 85 17.36 -26.46 -10.51
C LYS A 85 16.33 -25.49 -9.92
N GLY A 86 15.71 -24.67 -10.78
CA GLY A 86 14.44 -24.00 -10.47
C GLY A 86 14.39 -22.51 -10.83
N PHE A 87 14.35 -22.18 -12.12
CA PHE A 87 14.13 -20.82 -12.64
C PHE A 87 12.80 -20.15 -12.20
N MET A 88 11.90 -20.86 -11.52
CA MET A 88 10.56 -20.36 -11.13
C MET A 88 10.39 -20.03 -9.64
N THR A 89 11.45 -20.06 -8.84
CA THR A 89 11.38 -19.74 -7.39
C THR A 89 12.45 -18.75 -6.95
N HIS A 90 12.77 -17.76 -7.79
CA HIS A 90 13.77 -16.77 -7.43
C HIS A 90 13.16 -15.71 -6.47
N PRO A 91 13.83 -15.37 -5.35
CA PRO A 91 13.44 -14.25 -4.48
C PRO A 91 13.39 -12.89 -5.22
N ALA A 92 13.94 -12.83 -6.45
CA ALA A 92 13.80 -11.69 -7.35
C ALA A 92 12.34 -11.45 -7.81
N ILE A 93 11.55 -12.51 -8.06
CA ILE A 93 10.17 -12.37 -8.55
C ILE A 93 9.30 -11.69 -7.50
N SER A 94 9.45 -12.08 -6.24
CA SER A 94 8.74 -11.41 -5.13
C SER A 94 9.16 -9.95 -5.00
N ARG A 95 10.44 -9.63 -5.21
CA ARG A 95 10.96 -8.27 -5.09
C ARG A 95 10.46 -7.38 -6.23
N THR A 96 10.49 -7.87 -7.47
CA THR A 96 9.98 -7.13 -8.64
C THR A 96 8.48 -6.92 -8.54
N LEU A 97 7.73 -7.92 -8.08
CA LEU A 97 6.29 -7.81 -7.88
C LEU A 97 5.92 -6.77 -6.82
N LEU A 98 6.59 -6.79 -5.67
CA LEU A 98 6.38 -5.80 -4.62
C LEU A 98 6.80 -4.38 -5.05
N ALA A 99 7.90 -4.26 -5.78
CA ALA A 99 8.33 -2.98 -6.34
C ALA A 99 7.31 -2.47 -7.39
N GLY A 100 6.77 -3.36 -8.22
CA GLY A 100 5.71 -3.05 -9.18
C GLY A 100 4.46 -2.49 -8.50
N ILE A 101 3.96 -3.14 -7.45
CA ILE A 101 2.83 -2.64 -6.66
C ILE A 101 3.14 -1.28 -6.05
N ALA A 102 4.31 -1.13 -5.42
CA ALA A 102 4.67 0.12 -4.77
C ALA A 102 4.73 1.28 -5.77
N LEU A 103 5.39 1.06 -6.92
CA LEU A 103 5.53 2.07 -7.96
C LEU A 103 4.18 2.43 -8.59
N SER A 104 3.32 1.45 -8.89
CA SER A 104 2.01 1.73 -9.49
C SER A 104 1.08 2.45 -8.52
N VAL A 105 1.03 2.04 -7.24
CA VAL A 105 0.21 2.72 -6.22
C VAL A 105 0.72 4.15 -5.96
N ILE A 106 2.04 4.34 -5.82
CA ILE A 106 2.62 5.68 -5.64
C ILE A 106 2.33 6.55 -6.86
N GLY A 107 2.50 6.00 -8.07
CA GLY A 107 2.24 6.70 -9.32
C GLY A 107 0.78 7.12 -9.46
N ALA A 108 -0.17 6.19 -9.31
CA ALA A 108 -1.60 6.47 -9.37
C ALA A 108 -2.01 7.51 -8.31
N THR A 109 -1.51 7.37 -7.09
CA THR A 109 -1.79 8.35 -6.03
C THR A 109 -1.23 9.74 -6.39
N GLY A 110 -0.02 9.81 -6.94
CA GLY A 110 0.62 11.04 -7.36
C GLY A 110 -0.12 11.74 -8.50
N THR A 111 -0.51 11.00 -9.54
CA THR A 111 -1.30 11.55 -10.66
C THR A 111 -2.68 11.99 -10.18
N GLY A 112 -3.33 11.22 -9.30
CA GLY A 112 -4.64 11.58 -8.74
C GLY A 112 -4.61 12.87 -7.92
N LEU A 113 -3.55 13.09 -7.14
CA LEU A 113 -3.34 14.34 -6.39
C LEU A 113 -3.14 15.55 -7.30
N ILE A 114 -2.41 15.36 -8.41
CA ILE A 114 -2.17 16.42 -9.41
C ILE A 114 -3.49 16.76 -10.11
N MET A 115 -4.30 15.76 -10.45
CA MET A 115 -5.61 15.95 -11.09
C MET A 115 -6.63 16.61 -10.15
N ASP A 116 -6.69 16.19 -8.88
CA ASP A 116 -7.61 16.80 -7.91
C ASP A 116 -7.23 18.27 -7.62
N ASN A 117 -5.92 18.58 -7.62
CA ASN A 117 -5.39 19.92 -7.38
C ASN A 117 -5.96 20.58 -6.09
N GLY A 118 -6.29 19.76 -5.09
CA GLY A 118 -6.84 20.19 -3.81
C GLY A 118 -8.34 20.53 -3.83
N ARG A 119 -9.07 20.27 -4.92
CA ARG A 119 -10.52 20.48 -5.03
C ARG A 119 -11.29 19.74 -3.95
N ALA A 120 -10.90 18.50 -3.60
CA ALA A 120 -11.57 17.74 -2.55
C ALA A 120 -11.37 18.32 -1.14
N LEU A 121 -10.31 19.10 -0.92
CA LEU A 121 -9.96 19.70 0.37
C LEU A 121 -10.51 21.12 0.56
N GLN A 122 -11.10 21.72 -0.47
CA GLN A 122 -11.66 23.06 -0.36
C GLN A 122 -12.88 23.05 0.58
N PRO A 123 -12.97 23.97 1.56
CA PRO A 123 -14.02 23.96 2.58
C PRO A 123 -15.45 24.10 2.04
N THR A 124 -15.62 24.45 0.76
CA THR A 124 -16.91 24.45 0.06
C THR A 124 -17.54 23.06 -0.01
N SER A 125 -16.75 21.98 -0.07
CA SER A 125 -17.26 20.59 -0.19
C SER A 125 -17.85 20.02 1.11
N LEU A 126 -17.58 20.63 2.27
CA LEU A 126 -18.26 20.27 3.53
C LEU A 126 -19.70 20.77 3.60
N SER A 127 -20.08 21.72 2.73
CA SER A 127 -21.48 22.13 2.55
C SER A 127 -22.26 21.16 1.65
N SER A 128 -21.57 20.24 0.97
CA SER A 128 -22.11 19.30 -0.02
C SER A 128 -22.37 17.90 0.51
N PHE A 129 -22.44 17.70 1.84
CA PHE A 129 -22.99 16.45 2.43
C PHE A 129 -24.52 16.32 2.22
N SER A 130 -25.09 17.15 1.34
CA SER A 130 -26.44 16.97 0.81
C SER A 130 -26.43 15.89 -0.27
N PHE A 131 -27.24 14.88 -0.03
CA PHE A 131 -27.54 13.77 -0.92
C PHE A 131 -28.32 14.28 -2.14
N SER A 132 -27.65 14.89 -3.12
CA SER A 132 -28.28 15.29 -4.37
C SER A 132 -27.23 15.67 -5.41
N GLY A 133 -27.27 14.97 -6.55
CA GLY A 133 -26.38 15.23 -7.67
C GLY A 133 -26.63 16.61 -8.24
N GLU A 134 -25.70 17.53 -7.98
CA GLU A 134 -25.56 18.76 -8.74
C GLU A 134 -24.10 18.88 -9.14
N SER A 135 -23.88 18.52 -10.40
CA SER A 135 -22.71 18.88 -11.20
C SER A 135 -22.60 20.40 -11.20
N GLU A 136 -21.74 20.96 -10.35
CA GLU A 136 -21.26 22.33 -10.55
C GLU A 136 -20.27 22.31 -11.73
N GLU A 137 -20.83 22.50 -12.94
CA GLU A 137 -20.10 23.06 -14.07
C GLU A 137 -19.51 24.42 -13.65
N ARG A 138 -18.18 24.48 -13.55
CA ARG A 138 -17.46 25.76 -13.59
C ARG A 138 -16.53 25.74 -14.78
N GLU A 139 -16.97 26.46 -15.81
CA GLU A 139 -16.23 26.88 -16.98
C GLU A 139 -14.90 27.54 -16.57
N GLY A 140 -13.80 26.84 -16.86
CA GLY A 140 -12.44 27.38 -16.86
C GLY A 140 -11.87 27.26 -18.26
N ALA A 141 -12.27 28.16 -19.17
CA ALA A 141 -11.80 28.16 -20.54
C ALA A 141 -10.33 28.64 -20.62
N GLY A 142 -9.46 27.76 -21.11
CA GLY A 142 -8.30 28.13 -21.94
C GLY A 142 -6.92 27.73 -21.41
N ARG A 143 -6.44 26.54 -21.83
CA ARG A 143 -5.07 25.95 -21.77
C ARG A 143 -4.84 24.75 -20.83
N GLU A 144 -5.83 23.89 -20.59
CA GLU A 144 -5.64 22.65 -19.78
C GLU A 144 -5.68 21.33 -20.59
N ASP A 145 -5.73 21.41 -21.92
CA ASP A 145 -6.35 20.39 -22.78
C ASP A 145 -5.44 19.26 -23.32
N GLU A 146 -4.23 19.09 -22.77
CA GLU A 146 -3.38 17.93 -23.12
C GLU A 146 -2.74 17.31 -21.87
N SER A 147 -2.27 18.14 -20.94
CA SER A 147 -1.67 17.64 -19.70
C SER A 147 -2.69 16.98 -18.78
N GLY A 148 -3.92 17.49 -18.72
CA GLY A 148 -4.99 16.91 -17.89
C GLY A 148 -5.36 15.50 -18.36
N GLU A 149 -5.61 15.35 -19.66
CA GLU A 149 -5.90 14.07 -20.30
C GLU A 149 -4.76 13.07 -20.11
N ALA A 150 -3.50 13.52 -20.26
CA ALA A 150 -2.33 12.68 -20.03
C ALA A 150 -2.22 12.17 -18.58
N TYR A 151 -2.58 13.00 -17.59
CA TYR A 151 -2.58 12.56 -16.18
C TYR A 151 -3.73 11.59 -15.90
N GLU A 152 -4.90 11.79 -16.52
CA GLU A 152 -6.04 10.89 -16.40
C GLU A 152 -5.75 9.52 -16.98
N GLU A 153 -5.22 9.46 -18.21
CA GLU A 153 -4.81 8.21 -18.85
C GLU A 153 -3.71 7.51 -18.02
N ALA A 154 -2.72 8.27 -17.54
CA ALA A 154 -1.68 7.73 -16.67
C ALA A 154 -2.27 7.22 -15.34
N HIS A 155 -3.23 7.93 -14.75
CA HIS A 155 -3.89 7.52 -13.51
C HIS A 155 -4.65 6.21 -13.69
N GLU A 156 -5.46 6.10 -14.74
CA GLU A 156 -6.20 4.89 -15.05
C GLU A 156 -5.26 3.71 -15.33
N LEU A 157 -4.24 3.92 -16.16
CA LEU A 157 -3.24 2.90 -16.47
C LEU A 157 -2.51 2.41 -15.21
N LEU A 158 -2.08 3.34 -14.35
CA LEU A 158 -1.38 3.01 -13.11
C LEU A 158 -2.30 2.32 -12.10
N ALA A 159 -3.57 2.73 -12.01
CA ALA A 159 -4.57 2.09 -11.15
C ALA A 159 -4.85 0.66 -11.61
N ASN A 160 -5.06 0.45 -12.92
CA ASN A 160 -5.25 -0.88 -13.50
C ASN A 160 -4.02 -1.77 -13.30
N LEU A 161 -2.82 -1.23 -13.49
CA LEU A 161 -1.57 -1.93 -13.25
C LEU A 161 -1.38 -2.29 -11.76
N ALA A 162 -1.79 -1.42 -10.83
CA ALA A 162 -1.77 -1.69 -9.40
C ALA A 162 -2.65 -2.88 -9.03
N ILE A 163 -3.89 -2.92 -9.54
CA ILE A 163 -4.79 -4.05 -9.31
C ILE A 163 -4.26 -5.34 -9.94
N ALA A 164 -3.73 -5.28 -11.16
CA ALA A 164 -3.12 -6.43 -11.81
C ALA A 164 -1.97 -7.01 -10.97
N PHE A 165 -1.08 -6.16 -10.45
CA PHE A 165 0.00 -6.61 -9.58
C PHE A 165 -0.49 -7.12 -8.21
N VAL A 166 -1.54 -6.54 -7.64
CA VAL A 166 -2.16 -7.02 -6.38
C VAL A 166 -2.74 -8.42 -6.59
N ILE A 167 -3.47 -8.65 -7.68
CA ILE A 167 -3.99 -9.97 -8.04
C ILE A 167 -2.84 -10.96 -8.21
N LEU A 168 -1.81 -10.58 -8.98
CA LEU A 168 -0.63 -11.41 -9.19
C LEU A 168 0.10 -11.72 -7.86
N HIS A 169 0.15 -10.76 -6.93
CA HIS A 169 0.70 -10.95 -5.60
C HIS A 169 -0.09 -11.96 -4.76
N ILE A 170 -1.42 -11.85 -4.76
CA ILE A 170 -2.28 -12.82 -4.07
C ILE A 170 -2.13 -14.21 -4.70
N LEU A 171 -2.17 -14.31 -6.03
CA LEU A 171 -1.97 -15.58 -6.75
C LEU A 171 -0.61 -16.19 -6.48
N TYR A 172 0.46 -15.39 -6.43
CA TYR A 172 1.80 -15.83 -6.09
C TYR A 172 1.85 -16.40 -4.65
N LEU A 173 1.25 -15.71 -3.68
CA LEU A 173 1.14 -16.21 -2.30
C LEU A 173 0.34 -17.52 -2.22
N LEU A 174 -0.78 -17.61 -2.93
CA LEU A 174 -1.62 -18.81 -2.97
C LEU A 174 -1.00 -19.97 -3.75
N SER A 175 -0.08 -19.73 -4.67
CA SER A 175 0.54 -20.79 -5.48
C SER A 175 1.83 -21.31 -4.83
N PHE A 176 2.69 -20.41 -4.35
CA PHE A 176 4.04 -20.73 -3.91
C PHE A 176 4.24 -20.68 -2.38
N LYS A 177 3.32 -20.07 -1.62
CA LYS A 177 3.37 -19.93 -0.15
C LYS A 177 2.10 -20.46 0.53
N ARG A 178 1.48 -21.51 -0.03
CA ARG A 178 0.30 -22.21 0.53
C ARG A 178 0.34 -22.49 2.04
N PRO A 179 1.45 -22.95 2.66
CA PRO A 179 1.47 -23.17 4.12
C PRO A 179 1.38 -21.87 4.96
N LEU A 180 1.74 -20.70 4.41
CA LEU A 180 1.67 -19.41 5.12
C LEU A 180 0.26 -18.80 5.10
N ALA A 181 -0.46 -18.95 3.98
CA ALA A 181 -1.87 -18.53 3.86
C ALA A 181 -2.79 -19.36 4.76
N ARG A 182 -2.51 -20.67 4.92
CA ARG A 182 -3.24 -21.57 5.83
C ARG A 182 -3.13 -21.15 7.30
N PHE A 183 -1.98 -20.60 7.73
CA PHE A 183 -1.78 -20.09 9.09
C PHE A 183 -2.58 -18.81 9.39
N MET A 184 -2.97 -18.04 8.37
CA MET A 184 -3.75 -16.82 8.54
C MET A 184 -5.27 -17.07 8.52
N LEU A 185 -5.71 -18.15 7.84
CA LEU A 185 -7.12 -18.57 7.79
C LEU A 185 -7.52 -19.62 8.83
N PHE A 186 -6.57 -20.45 9.28
CA PHE A 186 -6.81 -21.47 10.29
C PHE A 186 -5.89 -21.20 11.49
N ALA A 187 -6.38 -20.38 12.42
CA ALA A 187 -5.90 -20.39 13.79
C ALA A 187 -6.10 -21.83 14.29
N ASN A 188 -5.01 -22.58 14.41
CA ASN A 188 -5.04 -23.95 14.85
C ASN A 188 -5.65 -23.97 16.26
N LYS A 189 -6.89 -24.44 16.39
CA LYS A 189 -7.52 -24.70 17.68
C LYS A 189 -6.68 -25.82 18.30
N THR A 190 -5.79 -25.47 19.22
CA THR A 190 -5.02 -26.46 19.96
C THR A 190 -6.03 -27.25 20.78
N SER A 191 -6.35 -28.46 20.31
CA SER A 191 -7.12 -29.43 21.09
C SER A 191 -6.37 -29.70 22.38
N LYS A 192 -7.01 -29.43 23.50
CA LYS A 192 -6.74 -30.09 24.77
C LYS A 192 -7.96 -30.93 25.10
#